data_AF-A0A2K8PQI9-F1
#
_entry.id   AF-A0A2K8PQI9-F1
#
_cell.length_a   1.000
_cell.length_b   1.000
_cell.length_c   1.000
_cell.angle_alpha   90.00
_cell.angle_beta   90.00
_cell.angle_gamma   90.00
#
_symmetry.space_group_name_H-M   'P 1'
#
loop_
_entity.id
_entity.type
_entity.pdbx_description
1 polymer ?
#
loop_
_entity_poly.entity_id
_entity_poly.type
_entity_poly.pdbx_seq_one_letter_code
_entity_poly.pdbx_strand_id
1 'polypeptide(L)'
;MSETVVVYEYPAAHSPSEGERPPLRVHAAPAAPGRTSVRGPRTLCGRDTFAMETAPWRPAEHPDAPWYPPRYADRVCPTCDEAAGEG
;
A
#
# COMPACT_ATOMS: atom_id res chain seq x y z
N MET A 1 -15.07 0.98 -9.46
CA MET A 1 -13.96 0.25 -8.85
C MET A 1 -13.29 1.22 -7.90
N SER A 2 -13.29 0.94 -6.60
CA SER A 2 -12.61 1.79 -5.62
C SER A 2 -11.12 1.70 -5.87
N GLU A 3 -10.45 2.83 -6.07
CA GLU A 3 -9.01 2.82 -6.35
C GLU A 3 -8.23 2.29 -5.15
N THR A 4 -7.25 1.43 -5.42
CA THR A 4 -6.35 0.89 -4.39
C THR A 4 -5.15 1.79 -4.25
N VAL A 5 -4.87 2.22 -3.02
CA VAL A 5 -3.68 2.96 -2.64
C VAL A 5 -2.71 2.00 -1.96
N VAL A 6 -1.49 1.95 -2.46
CA VAL A 6 -0.43 1.13 -1.86
C VAL A 6 0.19 1.87 -0.69
N VAL A 7 0.33 1.16 0.43
CA VAL A 7 0.94 1.70 1.64
C VAL A 7 2.05 0.78 2.15
N TYR A 8 3.09 1.40 2.67
CA TYR A 8 4.28 0.76 3.20
C TYR A 8 4.28 0.82 4.72
N GLU A 9 4.43 -0.36 5.32
CA GLU A 9 4.70 -0.48 6.75
C GLU A 9 6.21 -0.44 7.00
N TYR A 10 6.61 0.39 7.95
CA TYR A 10 7.99 0.52 8.42
C TYR A 10 8.08 0.20 9.91
N PRO A 11 9.27 -0.19 10.43
CA PRO A 11 9.43 -0.42 11.86
C PRO A 11 9.21 0.89 12.63
N ALA A 12 8.56 0.82 13.79
CA ALA A 12 8.20 1.97 14.63
C ALA A 12 9.41 2.77 15.21
N ALA A 13 10.65 2.37 14.92
CA ALA A 13 11.85 3.03 15.40
C ALA A 13 12.44 3.97 14.32
N HIS A 14 12.26 5.27 14.59
CA HIS A 14 12.93 6.46 14.02
C HIS A 14 12.44 7.09 12.71
N SER A 15 12.60 8.42 12.71
CA SER A 15 12.08 9.49 11.85
C SER A 15 12.15 9.26 10.33
N PRO A 16 11.29 9.94 9.54
CA PRO A 16 11.26 9.85 8.08
C PRO A 16 12.41 10.64 7.44
N SER A 17 13.64 10.16 7.61
CA SER A 17 14.81 10.59 6.85
C SER A 17 15.79 9.44 6.76
N GLU A 18 16.46 9.33 5.61
CA GLU A 18 17.66 8.51 5.34
C GLU A 18 17.43 7.13 4.72
N GLY A 19 17.36 7.14 3.39
CA GLY A 19 17.76 6.01 2.54
C GLY A 19 16.63 5.08 2.13
N GLU A 20 16.80 4.46 0.96
CA GLU A 20 15.93 3.45 0.33
C GLU A 20 15.80 2.17 1.19
N ARG A 21 15.32 2.29 2.42
CA ARG A 21 15.08 1.15 3.28
C ARG A 21 13.83 0.43 2.75
N PRO A 22 13.90 -0.88 2.48
CA PRO A 22 12.73 -1.61 2.04
C PRO A 22 11.67 -1.60 3.16
N PRO A 23 10.38 -1.50 2.81
CA PRO A 23 9.31 -1.61 3.79
C PRO A 23 9.33 -3.00 4.43
N LEU A 24 8.83 -3.12 5.66
CA LEU A 24 8.59 -4.41 6.31
C LEU A 24 7.53 -5.20 5.55
N ARG A 25 6.46 -4.50 5.15
CA ARG A 25 5.31 -5.10 4.48
C ARG A 25 4.62 -4.09 3.59
N VAL A 26 4.11 -4.55 2.47
CA VAL A 26 3.29 -3.79 1.54
C VAL A 26 1.83 -4.16 1.77
N HIS A 27 0.99 -3.16 1.95
CA HIS A 27 -0.44 -3.33 2.14
C HIS A 27 -1.23 -2.55 1.08
N ALA A 28 -2.43 -3.04 0.79
CA ALA A 28 -3.42 -2.35 0.01
C ALA A 28 -4.35 -1.59 0.98
N ALA A 29 -4.66 -0.34 0.67
CA ALA A 29 -5.70 0.43 1.33
C ALA A 29 -6.71 0.94 0.28
N PRO A 30 -8.00 1.02 0.59
CA PRO A 30 -8.94 1.71 -0.28
C PRO A 30 -8.60 3.20 -0.33
N ALA A 31 -8.81 3.83 -1.48
CA ALA A 31 -8.78 5.27 -1.61
C ALA A 31 -9.87 5.91 -0.73
N ALA A 32 -9.56 7.07 -0.15
CA ALA A 32 -10.52 7.87 0.57
C ALA A 32 -11.64 8.33 -0.38
N PRO A 33 -12.90 8.42 0.09
CA PRO A 33 -14.01 8.84 -0.76
C PRO A 33 -13.73 10.21 -1.40
N GLY A 34 -13.80 10.28 -2.72
CA GLY A 34 -13.53 11.49 -3.51
C GLY A 34 -12.06 11.84 -3.70
N ARG A 35 -11.10 10.99 -3.29
CA ARG A 35 -9.66 11.20 -3.49
C ARG A 35 -8.92 9.93 -3.89
N THR A 36 -8.48 9.88 -5.15
CA THR A 36 -7.81 8.73 -5.78
C THR A 36 -6.44 8.39 -5.19
N SER A 37 -5.77 9.36 -4.58
CA SER A 37 -4.37 9.24 -4.10
C SER A 37 -4.23 9.36 -2.59
N VAL A 38 -5.35 9.43 -1.86
CA VAL A 38 -5.34 9.50 -0.40
C VAL A 38 -5.77 8.14 0.14
N ARG A 39 -4.91 7.51 0.94
CA ARG A 39 -5.23 6.25 1.61
C ARG A 39 -6.39 6.44 2.59
N GLY A 40 -7.29 5.47 2.65
CA GLY A 40 -8.29 5.36 3.69
C GLY A 40 -7.67 5.10 5.07
N PRO A 41 -8.47 5.13 6.15
CA PRO A 41 -7.97 5.01 7.51
C PRO A 41 -7.41 3.62 7.83
N ARG A 42 -7.85 2.59 7.09
CA ARG A 42 -7.46 1.20 7.29
C ARG A 42 -7.10 0.53 5.98
N THR A 43 -6.12 -0.35 6.02
CA THR A 43 -5.78 -1.28 4.95
C THR A 43 -6.90 -2.31 4.74
N LEU A 44 -6.88 -3.03 3.62
CA LEU A 44 -7.81 -4.13 3.34
C LEU A 44 -7.71 -5.25 4.39
N CYS A 45 -6.51 -5.49 4.94
CA CYS A 45 -6.31 -6.44 6.03
C CYS A 45 -6.70 -5.87 7.43
N GLY A 46 -7.29 -4.68 7.51
CA GLY A 46 -7.82 -4.10 8.76
C GLY A 46 -6.82 -3.33 9.63
N ARG A 47 -5.56 -3.19 9.19
CA ARG A 47 -4.51 -2.44 9.89
C ARG A 47 -4.64 -0.94 9.68
N ASP A 48 -4.37 -0.14 10.71
CA ASP A 48 -4.39 1.32 10.62
C ASP A 48 -3.28 1.86 9.72
N THR A 49 -3.65 2.77 8.82
CA THR A 49 -2.70 3.39 7.87
C THR A 49 -1.99 4.61 8.45
N PHE A 50 -2.29 4.99 9.70
CA PHE A 50 -1.75 6.21 10.32
C PHE A 50 -0.22 6.18 10.44
N ALA A 51 0.34 5.03 10.83
CA ALA A 51 1.78 4.82 10.94
C ALA A 51 2.43 4.31 9.63
N MET A 52 1.67 4.26 8.53
CA MET A 52 2.13 3.78 7.23
C MET A 52 2.37 4.93 6.27
N GLU A 53 3.32 4.74 5.36
CA GLU A 53 3.62 5.69 4.30
C GLU A 53 2.86 5.32 3.03
N THR A 54 2.37 6.31 2.29
CA THR A 54 1.80 6.06 0.96
C THR A 54 2.95 5.80 -0.03
N ALA A 55 2.89 4.68 -0.73
CA ALA A 55 3.87 4.38 -1.76
C ALA A 55 3.75 5.36 -2.94
N PRO A 56 4.87 5.68 -3.63
CA PRO A 56 4.81 6.38 -4.91
C PRO A 56 4.23 5.53 -6.04
N TRP A 57 4.08 4.21 -5.83
CA TRP A 57 3.48 3.31 -6.81
C TRP A 57 1.97 3.53 -6.90
N ARG A 58 1.48 3.75 -8.13
CA ARG A 58 0.09 4.06 -8.42
C ARG A 58 -0.45 3.01 -9.40
N PRO A 59 -1.27 2.05 -8.94
CA PRO A 59 -1.79 0.97 -9.78
C PRO A 59 -2.56 1.48 -11.01
N ALA A 60 -3.24 2.61 -10.87
CA ALA A 60 -3.99 3.24 -11.98
C ALA A 60 -3.09 3.66 -13.17
N GLU A 61 -1.80 3.90 -12.94
CA GLU A 61 -0.83 4.21 -14.01
C GLU A 61 -0.26 2.95 -14.66
N HIS A 62 -0.54 1.77 -14.09
CA HIS A 62 -0.03 0.48 -14.51
C HIS A 62 -1.14 -0.59 -14.54
N PRO A 63 -2.11 -0.49 -15.46
CA PRO A 63 -3.27 -1.37 -15.50
C PRO A 63 -2.94 -2.85 -15.79
N ASP A 64 -1.78 -3.12 -16.41
CA ASP A 64 -1.30 -4.48 -16.73
C ASP A 64 -0.37 -5.04 -15.63
N ALA A 65 -0.05 -4.23 -14.62
CA ALA A 65 0.83 -4.61 -13.52
C ALA A 65 0.03 -4.96 -12.26
N PRO A 66 0.63 -5.75 -11.34
CA PRO A 66 0.02 -5.95 -10.03
C PRO A 66 -0.19 -4.62 -9.29
N TRP A 67 -1.13 -4.63 -8.34
CA TRP A 67 -1.41 -3.47 -7.51
C TRP A 67 -0.21 -3.06 -6.64
N TYR A 68 0.83 -3.88 -6.52
CA TYR A 68 2.05 -3.59 -5.76
C TYR A 68 3.27 -3.39 -6.68
N PRO A 69 4.30 -2.66 -6.21
CA PRO A 69 5.55 -2.53 -6.94
C PRO A 69 6.28 -3.89 -7.01
N PRO A 70 6.70 -4.37 -8.20
CA PRO A 70 7.29 -5.70 -8.36
C PRO A 70 8.51 -5.97 -7.47
N ARG A 71 9.32 -4.94 -7.19
CA ARG A 71 10.49 -5.02 -6.29
C ARG A 71 10.16 -5.47 -4.85
N TYR A 72 8.90 -5.37 -4.44
CA TYR A 72 8.43 -5.73 -3.10
C TYR A 72 7.41 -6.87 -3.10
N ALA A 73 7.31 -7.65 -4.19
CA ALA A 73 6.40 -8.80 -4.29
C ALA A 73 6.51 -9.78 -3.11
N ASP A 74 7.74 -10.08 -2.67
CA ASP A 74 8.02 -10.95 -1.51
C ASP A 74 7.54 -10.38 -0.16
N ARG A 75 7.27 -9.07 -0.11
CA ARG A 75 6.87 -8.36 1.10
C ARG A 75 5.39 -7.99 1.11
N VAL A 76 4.61 -8.46 0.14
CA VAL A 76 3.18 -8.19 0.08
C VAL A 76 2.46 -8.91 1.24
N CYS A 77 1.51 -8.23 1.86
CA CYS A 77 0.62 -8.84 2.82
C CYS A 77 -0.35 -9.79 2.08
N PRO A 78 -0.36 -11.11 2.38
CA PRO A 78 -1.17 -12.08 1.65
C PRO A 78 -2.67 -11.74 1.71
N THR A 79 -3.18 -11.32 2.88
CA THR A 79 -4.58 -10.90 3.02
C THR A 79 -4.93 -9.68 2.16
N CYS A 80 -3.99 -8.76 1.97
CA CYS A 80 -4.20 -7.63 1.05
C CYS A 80 -4.10 -8.07 -0.41
N ASP A 81 -3.24 -9.04 -0.72
CA ASP A 81 -3.08 -9.58 -2.07
C ASP A 81 -4.36 -10.29 -2.53
N GLU A 82 -4.90 -11.15 -1.67
CA GLU A 82 -6.18 -11.81 -1.88
C GLU A 82 -7.29 -10.77 -2.05
N ALA A 83 -7.43 -9.83 -1.11
CA ALA A 83 -8.49 -8.83 -1.16
C ALA A 83 -8.39 -7.84 -2.34
N ALA A 84 -7.19 -7.62 -2.89
CA ALA A 84 -6.98 -6.75 -4.04
C ALA A 84 -7.08 -7.48 -5.39
N GLY A 85 -6.88 -8.80 -5.42
CA GLY A 85 -7.08 -9.64 -6.61
C GLY A 85 -8.54 -10.03 -6.86
N GLU A 86 -9.41 -9.92 -5.86
CA GLU A 86 -10.85 -10.16 -5.94
C GLU A 86 -11.61 -8.97 -6.57
N GLY A 87 -11.12 -8.46 -7.71
CA GLY A 87 -11.62 -7.26 -8.40
C GLY A 87 -11.87 -7.44 -9.88
#